data_AF-A0A914YPF4-F1
#
_entry.id   AF-A0A914YPF4-F1
#
_cell.length_a   1.000
_cell.length_b   1.000
_cell.length_c   1.000
_cell.angle_alpha   90.00
_cell.angle_beta   90.00
_cell.angle_gamma   90.00
#
_symmetry.space_group_name_H-M   'P 1'
#
loop_
_entity.id
_entity.type
_entity.pdbx_description
1 polymer ?
#
loop_
_entity_poly.entity_id
_entity_poly.type
_entity_poly.pdbx_seq_one_letter_code
_entity_poly.pdbx_strand_id
1 'polypeptide(L)'
;MEMKLDNIFQMLEIGNKYALTKFKECVNHFIKNNISEILKIEQFQSLDQSVVKFVVELNHEFSNPEELFEAVYKWAENLALEKLVGDQSLTLNEEIKEYLLDILPFIKFKQMNYRFLLNYVGKFAVYKF
;
A
#
# COMPACT_ATOMS: atom_id res chain seq x y z
N MET A 1 -4.20 -22.10 -14.10
CA MET A 1 -3.77 -20.69 -14.05
C MET A 1 -2.52 -20.65 -13.18
N GLU A 2 -1.40 -20.16 -13.69
CA GLU A 2 -0.13 -20.08 -12.95
C GLU A 2 -0.02 -18.71 -12.26
N MET A 3 0.53 -18.66 -11.04
CA MET A 3 0.68 -17.43 -10.27
C MET A 3 1.90 -16.64 -10.74
N LYS A 4 1.69 -15.38 -11.12
CA LYS A 4 2.69 -14.48 -11.68
C LYS A 4 2.48 -13.06 -11.14
N LEU A 5 3.50 -12.20 -11.26
CA LEU A 5 3.42 -10.82 -10.79
C LEU A 5 2.24 -10.05 -11.43
N ASP A 6 2.02 -10.24 -12.74
CA ASP A 6 0.98 -9.57 -13.52
C ASP A 6 -0.46 -9.98 -13.17
N ASN A 7 -0.66 -11.12 -12.49
CA ASN A 7 -1.97 -11.62 -12.12
C ASN A 7 -2.20 -11.75 -10.61
N ILE A 8 -1.23 -11.35 -9.77
CA ILE A 8 -1.26 -11.62 -8.33
C ILE A 8 -2.48 -11.03 -7.63
N PHE A 9 -2.92 -9.82 -8.04
CA PHE A 9 -4.09 -9.17 -7.46
C PHE A 9 -5.41 -9.83 -7.89
N GLN A 10 -5.50 -10.30 -9.14
CA GLN A 10 -6.65 -11.09 -9.60
C GLN A 10 -6.73 -12.43 -8.86
N MET A 11 -5.58 -13.07 -8.62
CA MET A 11 -5.51 -14.28 -7.81
C MET A 11 -5.96 -14.02 -6.37
N LEU A 12 -5.50 -12.92 -5.76
CA LEU A 12 -5.96 -12.52 -4.42
C LEU A 12 -7.47 -12.31 -4.37
N GLU A 13 -8.04 -11.63 -5.37
CA GLU A 13 -9.48 -11.40 -5.49
C GLU A 13 -10.27 -12.72 -5.61
N ILE A 14 -9.84 -13.65 -6.48
CA ILE A 14 -10.44 -14.99 -6.61
C ILE A 14 -10.37 -15.73 -5.28
N GLY A 15 -9.20 -15.73 -4.63
CA GLY A 15 -9.03 -16.37 -3.32
C GLY A 15 -10.00 -15.81 -2.28
N ASN A 16 -10.20 -14.50 -2.27
CA ASN A 16 -11.14 -13.81 -1.39
C ASN A 16 -12.60 -14.15 -1.70
N LYS A 17 -12.99 -14.05 -2.97
CA LYS A 17 -14.35 -14.29 -3.44
C LYS A 17 -14.86 -15.70 -3.18
N TYR A 18 -14.00 -16.70 -3.35
CA TYR A 18 -14.37 -18.12 -3.22
C TYR A 18 -13.92 -18.76 -1.90
N ALA A 19 -13.44 -17.96 -0.93
CA ALA A 19 -12.97 -18.44 0.38
C ALA A 19 -11.96 -19.61 0.31
N LEU A 20 -11.06 -19.58 -0.68
CA LEU A 20 -10.10 -20.65 -0.94
C LEU A 20 -8.87 -20.53 -0.03
N THR A 21 -8.96 -20.97 1.22
CA THR A 21 -7.93 -20.74 2.26
C THR A 21 -6.51 -21.18 1.83
N LYS A 22 -6.33 -22.41 1.35
CA LYS A 22 -5.02 -22.90 0.90
C LYS A 22 -4.45 -22.11 -0.27
N PHE A 23 -5.32 -21.65 -1.15
CA PHE A 23 -4.93 -20.83 -2.29
C PHE A 23 -4.48 -19.44 -1.82
N LYS A 24 -5.21 -18.84 -0.87
CA LYS A 24 -4.78 -17.58 -0.23
C LYS A 24 -3.42 -17.72 0.44
N GLU A 25 -3.15 -18.82 1.14
CA GLU A 25 -1.83 -19.06 1.74
C GLU A 25 -0.71 -19.04 0.69
N CYS A 26 -0.92 -19.67 -0.48
CA CYS A 26 0.02 -19.62 -1.59
C CYS A 26 0.19 -18.19 -2.13
N VAL A 27 -0.91 -17.45 -2.33
CA VAL A 27 -0.88 -16.05 -2.79
C VAL A 27 -0.13 -15.17 -1.78
N ASN A 28 -0.37 -15.36 -0.49
CA ASN A 28 0.28 -14.60 0.58
C ASN A 28 1.78 -14.89 0.61
N HIS A 29 2.17 -16.16 0.48
CA HIS A 29 3.58 -16.54 0.41
C HIS A 29 4.26 -15.91 -0.80
N PHE A 30 3.60 -15.91 -1.96
CA PHE A 30 4.11 -15.26 -3.16
C PHE A 30 4.25 -13.75 -2.97
N ILE A 31 3.26 -13.07 -2.38
CA ILE A 31 3.32 -11.63 -2.10
C ILE A 31 4.49 -11.31 -1.19
N LYS A 32 4.68 -12.06 -0.09
CA LYS A 32 5.80 -11.85 0.84
C LYS A 32 7.16 -11.96 0.18
N ASN A 33 7.33 -12.94 -0.70
CA ASN A 33 8.61 -13.21 -1.35
C ASN A 33 8.94 -12.24 -2.49
N ASN A 34 7.95 -11.52 -3.03
CA ASN A 34 8.09 -10.64 -4.20
C ASN A 34 7.58 -9.22 -3.95
N ILE A 35 7.53 -8.79 -2.68
CA ILE A 35 6.93 -7.50 -2.33
C ILE A 35 7.63 -6.33 -3.02
N SER A 36 8.96 -6.32 -3.12
CA SER A 36 9.73 -5.27 -3.82
C SER A 36 9.33 -5.13 -5.29
N GLU A 37 9.01 -6.24 -5.96
CA GLU A 37 8.56 -6.26 -7.35
C GLU A 37 7.09 -5.85 -7.44
N ILE A 38 6.25 -6.31 -6.52
CA ILE A 38 4.81 -6.01 -6.47
C ILE A 38 4.56 -4.52 -6.28
N LEU A 39 5.33 -3.85 -5.41
CA LEU A 39 5.21 -2.41 -5.18
C LEU A 39 5.53 -1.56 -6.41
N LYS A 40 6.22 -2.13 -7.41
CA LYS A 40 6.61 -1.46 -8.66
C LYS A 40 5.63 -1.70 -9.80
N ILE A 41 4.67 -2.60 -9.63
CA ILE A 41 3.65 -2.88 -10.64
C ILE A 41 2.73 -1.65 -10.75
N GLU A 42 2.51 -1.15 -11.96
CA GLU A 42 1.63 0.01 -12.20
C GLU A 42 0.23 -0.22 -11.63
N GLN A 43 -0.30 -1.44 -11.76
CA GLN A 43 -1.59 -1.84 -11.20
C GLN A 43 -1.68 -1.62 -9.68
N PHE A 44 -0.57 -1.63 -8.93
CA PHE A 44 -0.59 -1.35 -7.49
C PHE A 44 -1.18 0.04 -7.18
N GLN A 45 -0.94 1.01 -8.06
CA GLN A 45 -1.36 2.40 -7.89
C GLN A 45 -2.86 2.61 -8.09
N SER A 46 -3.59 1.61 -8.60
CA SER A 46 -5.04 1.65 -8.83
C SER A 46 -5.81 0.62 -8.00
N LEU A 47 -5.17 -0.01 -7.01
CA LEU A 47 -5.83 -0.97 -6.13
C LEU A 47 -6.76 -0.29 -5.14
N ASP A 48 -7.79 -1.03 -4.71
CA ASP A 48 -8.62 -0.62 -3.59
C ASP A 48 -7.82 -0.54 -2.29
N GLN A 49 -8.19 0.41 -1.42
CA GLN A 49 -7.56 0.61 -0.11
C GLN A 49 -7.49 -0.68 0.73
N SER A 50 -8.53 -1.54 0.64
CA SER A 50 -8.55 -2.81 1.35
C SER A 50 -7.44 -3.77 0.91
N VAL A 51 -7.10 -3.78 -0.37
CA VAL A 51 -6.04 -4.62 -0.94
C VAL A 51 -4.67 -4.06 -0.56
N VAL A 52 -4.48 -2.74 -0.65
CA VAL A 52 -3.22 -2.10 -0.24
C VAL A 52 -2.97 -2.33 1.24
N LYS A 53 -3.98 -2.11 2.10
CA LYS A 53 -3.90 -2.40 3.54
C LYS A 53 -3.50 -3.85 3.79
N PHE A 54 -4.14 -4.80 3.12
CA PHE A 54 -3.79 -6.21 3.23
C PHE A 54 -2.33 -6.51 2.84
N VAL A 55 -1.86 -5.96 1.73
CA VAL A 55 -0.47 -6.13 1.27
C VAL A 55 0.52 -5.55 2.29
N VAL A 56 0.23 -4.38 2.86
CA VAL A 56 1.08 -3.73 3.87
C VAL A 56 1.07 -4.52 5.18
N GLU A 57 -0.10 -4.94 5.67
CA GLU A 57 -0.24 -5.77 6.88
C GLU A 57 0.55 -7.08 6.76
N LEU A 58 0.44 -7.75 5.61
CA LEU A 58 1.16 -8.98 5.31
C LEU A 58 2.68 -8.79 5.33
N ASN A 59 3.14 -7.58 4.98
CA ASN A 59 4.54 -7.20 4.84
C ASN A 59 5.03 -6.21 5.90
N HIS A 60 4.40 -6.18 7.09
CA HIS A 60 4.81 -5.30 8.19
C HIS A 60 6.26 -5.54 8.66
N GLU A 61 6.82 -6.73 8.38
CA GLU A 61 8.22 -7.07 8.66
C GLU A 61 9.17 -6.88 7.48
N PHE A 62 8.70 -6.24 6.40
CA PHE A 62 9.52 -5.97 5.25
C PHE A 62 10.78 -5.18 5.64
N SER A 63 11.93 -5.61 5.13
CA SER A 63 13.24 -5.10 5.52
C SER A 63 13.48 -3.66 5.07
N ASN A 64 12.72 -3.18 4.07
CA ASN A 64 12.82 -1.83 3.54
C ASN A 64 11.49 -1.06 3.75
N PRO A 65 11.23 -0.55 4.97
CA PRO A 65 9.99 0.18 5.26
C PRO A 65 9.86 1.47 4.45
N GLU A 66 10.96 2.06 3.96
CA GLU A 66 10.94 3.26 3.11
C GLU A 66 10.32 2.96 1.75
N GLU A 67 10.73 1.87 1.09
CA GLU A 67 10.14 1.42 -0.19
C GLU A 67 8.65 1.12 -0.04
N LEU A 68 8.24 0.50 1.08
CA LEU A 68 6.84 0.26 1.40
C LEU A 68 6.06 1.56 1.58
N PHE A 69 6.62 2.53 2.31
CA PHE A 69 6.00 3.84 2.52
C PHE A 69 5.87 4.63 1.21
N GLU A 70 6.92 4.71 0.39
CA GLU A 70 6.88 5.45 -0.87
C GLU A 70 5.82 4.90 -1.82
N ALA A 71 5.69 3.57 -1.92
CA ALA A 71 4.71 2.93 -2.79
C ALA A 71 3.28 3.21 -2.32
N VAL A 72 3.02 3.11 -1.01
CA VAL A 72 1.72 3.43 -0.40
C VAL A 72 1.40 4.93 -0.52
N TYR A 73 2.40 5.80 -0.36
CA TYR A 73 2.22 7.24 -0.53
C TYR A 73 1.82 7.59 -1.97
N LYS A 74 2.53 7.05 -2.97
CA LYS A 74 2.21 7.26 -4.39
C LYS A 74 0.81 6.75 -4.73
N TRP A 75 0.41 5.62 -4.16
CA TRP A 75 -0.94 5.07 -4.35
C TRP A 75 -2.00 6.04 -3.82
N ALA A 76 -1.82 6.55 -2.59
CA ALA A 76 -2.74 7.51 -1.99
C ALA A 76 -2.78 8.84 -2.76
N GLU A 77 -1.63 9.31 -3.25
CA GLU A 77 -1.52 10.52 -4.08
C GLU A 77 -2.27 10.37 -5.40
N ASN A 78 -2.14 9.23 -6.08
CA ASN A 78 -2.88 8.95 -7.32
C ASN A 78 -4.40 8.94 -7.09
N LEU A 79 -4.89 8.22 -6.07
CA LEU A 79 -6.33 8.17 -5.78
C LEU A 79 -6.88 9.54 -5.37
N ALA A 80 -6.12 10.32 -4.62
CA ALA A 80 -6.51 11.67 -4.24
C ALA A 80 -6.57 12.60 -5.46
N LEU A 81 -5.62 12.49 -6.40
CA LEU A 81 -5.63 13.25 -7.65
C LEU A 81 -6.84 12.89 -8.52
N GLU A 82 -7.17 11.60 -8.67
CA GLU A 82 -8.35 11.16 -9.42
C GLU A 82 -9.65 11.71 -8.81
N LYS A 83 -9.75 11.74 -7.48
CA LYS A 83 -10.93 12.26 -6.78
C LYS A 83 -11.08 13.77 -6.91
N LEU A 84 -9.98 14.53 -6.86
CA LEU A 84 -10.02 16.00 -7.01
C LEU A 84 -10.44 16.47 -8.40
N VAL A 85 -10.26 15.64 -9.43
CA VAL A 85 -10.80 15.90 -10.77
C VAL A 85 -12.34 15.79 -10.77
N GLY A 86 -12.93 15.06 -9.80
CA GLY A 86 -14.37 14.82 -9.68
C GLY A 86 -15.09 15.65 -8.61
N ASP A 87 -14.42 16.05 -7.51
CA ASP A 87 -15.04 16.74 -6.37
C ASP A 87 -14.01 17.61 -5.60
N GLN A 88 -14.36 18.86 -5.27
CA GLN A 88 -13.45 19.89 -4.71
C GLN A 88 -13.69 20.20 -3.23
N SER A 89 -14.07 19.21 -2.43
CA SER A 89 -14.41 19.44 -1.00
C SER A 89 -13.21 19.44 -0.06
N LEU A 90 -12.13 18.71 -0.38
CA LEU A 90 -10.91 18.60 0.43
C LEU A 90 -9.68 19.04 -0.37
N THR A 91 -8.61 19.42 0.34
CA THR A 91 -7.29 19.61 -0.29
C THR A 91 -6.65 18.27 -0.60
N LEU A 92 -5.75 18.21 -1.60
CA LEU A 92 -4.99 17.00 -1.95
C LEU A 92 -4.34 16.33 -0.73
N ASN A 93 -3.79 17.14 0.18
CA ASN A 93 -3.14 16.65 1.39
C ASN A 93 -4.11 16.06 2.42
N GLU A 94 -5.37 16.47 2.43
CA GLU A 94 -6.40 15.91 3.32
C GLU A 94 -6.88 14.56 2.78
N GLU A 95 -7.12 14.45 1.48
CA GLU A 95 -7.48 13.18 0.83
C GLU A 95 -6.38 12.13 0.98
N ILE A 96 -5.12 12.49 0.75
CA ILE A 96 -3.98 11.59 0.96
C ILE A 96 -3.95 11.09 2.42
N LYS A 97 -4.22 11.96 3.40
CA LYS A 97 -4.24 11.56 4.81
C LYS A 97 -5.34 10.53 5.09
N GLU A 98 -6.55 10.76 4.59
CA GLU A 98 -7.68 9.82 4.77
C GLU A 98 -7.33 8.41 4.28
N TYR A 99 -6.70 8.29 3.10
CA TYR A 99 -6.27 6.98 2.59
C TYR A 99 -5.16 6.32 3.41
N LEU A 100 -4.26 7.13 3.98
CA LEU A 100 -3.09 6.64 4.70
C LEU A 100 -3.39 6.26 6.16
N LEU A 101 -4.35 6.90 6.83
CA LEU A 101 -4.62 6.73 8.27
C LEU A 101 -4.72 5.27 8.72
N ASP A 102 -5.39 4.44 7.94
CA ASP A 102 -5.62 3.02 8.25
C ASP A 102 -4.49 2.08 7.83
N ILE A 103 -3.47 2.58 7.13
CA ILE A 103 -2.38 1.78 6.56
C ILE A 103 -1.05 2.05 7.27
N LEU A 104 -0.79 3.32 7.64
CA LEU A 104 0.47 3.72 8.27
C LEU A 104 0.83 2.95 9.56
N PRO A 105 -0.12 2.52 10.42
CA PRO A 105 0.22 1.75 11.63
C PRO A 105 1.01 0.46 11.36
N PHE A 106 0.96 -0.08 10.14
CA PHE A 106 1.66 -1.30 9.76
C PHE A 106 3.07 -1.06 9.20
N ILE A 107 3.46 0.20 9.02
CA ILE A 107 4.76 0.59 8.49
C ILE A 107 5.72 0.91 9.64
N LYS A 108 6.90 0.27 9.67
CA LYS A 108 7.90 0.44 10.73
C LYS A 108 8.70 1.74 10.59
N PHE A 109 8.09 2.89 10.86
CA PHE A 109 8.75 4.21 10.79
C PHE A 109 10.03 4.32 11.61
N LYS A 110 10.12 3.63 12.76
CA LYS A 110 11.33 3.61 13.62
C LYS A 110 12.58 3.06 12.93
N GLN A 111 12.40 2.33 11.83
CA GLN A 111 13.48 1.71 11.05
C GLN A 111 13.88 2.54 9.81
N MET A 112 13.17 3.65 9.53
CA MET A 112 13.49 4.53 8.41
C MET A 112 14.61 5.52 8.75
N ASN A 113 15.29 6.01 7.72
CA ASN A 113 16.27 7.07 7.81
C ASN A 113 15.62 8.38 8.27
N TYR A 114 16.26 9.08 9.20
CA TYR A 114 15.79 10.36 9.71
C TYR A 114 15.56 11.41 8.61
N ARG A 115 16.41 11.45 7.58
CA ARG A 115 16.26 12.35 6.43
C ARG A 115 15.01 12.01 5.60
N PHE A 116 14.71 10.72 5.46
CA PHE A 116 13.50 10.25 4.79
C PHE A 116 12.25 10.70 5.56
N LEU A 117 12.24 10.49 6.88
CA LEU A 117 11.17 10.95 7.75
C LEU A 117 10.98 12.46 7.66
N LEU A 118 12.03 13.28 7.68
CA LEU A 118 11.90 14.73 7.52
C LEU A 118 11.29 15.15 6.17
N ASN A 119 11.64 14.46 5.08
CA ASN A 119 11.12 14.79 3.75
C ASN A 119 9.63 14.45 3.58
N TYR A 120 9.15 13.42 4.26
CA TYR A 120 7.76 12.96 4.18
C TYR A 120 6.95 13.37 5.40
N VAL A 121 7.30 12.91 6.60
CA VAL A 121 6.64 13.28 7.86
C VAL A 121 6.74 14.78 8.15
N GLY A 122 7.84 15.46 7.77
CA GLY A 122 7.96 16.91 7.94
C GLY A 122 6.97 17.72 7.10
N LYS A 123 6.50 17.19 5.95
CA LYS A 123 5.37 17.76 5.19
C LYS A 123 4.03 17.51 5.87
N PHE A 124 3.96 16.53 6.77
CA PHE A 124 2.77 16.11 7.50
C PHE A 124 3.00 16.13 9.01
N ALA A 125 3.43 17.27 9.58
CA ALA A 125 3.69 17.48 11.02
C ALA A 125 2.43 17.33 11.92
N VAL A 126 1.69 16.24 11.73
CA VAL A 126 0.36 15.90 12.21
C VAL A 126 0.32 14.46 12.72
N TYR A 127 1.27 13.58 12.34
CA TYR A 127 1.38 12.26 12.97
C TYR A 127 2.06 12.37 14.33
N LYS A 128 1.26 12.37 15.42
CA LYS A 128 1.77 12.06 16.76
C LYS A 128 2.09 10.56 16.81
N PHE A 129 3.37 10.23 16.65
CA PHE A 129 3.90 8.88 16.90
C PHE A 129 4.04 8.60 18.39
#